data_AF-A0A7C8IZM5-F1
#
_entry.id   AF-A0A7C8IZM5-F1
#
_cell.length_a   1.000
_cell.length_b   1.000
_cell.length_c   1.000
_cell.angle_alpha   90.00
_cell.angle_beta   90.00
_cell.angle_gamma   90.00
#
_symmetry.space_group_name_H-M   'P 1'
#
loop_
_entity.id
_entity.type
_entity.pdbx_description
1 polymer ?
#
loop_
_entity_poly.entity_id
_entity_poly.type
_entity_poly.pdbx_seq_one_letter_code
_entity_poly.pdbx_strand_id
1 'polypeptide(L)'
;MPSFTQILIALSAAGSALAAPVTNNAVAERSQTFTGDITYYQPGLGACGETNSDSENVVAMSPSEYEGNCGKTITITKDGKTATAKVVDKCPSCASGAIDVSSTVFRSLADMSVGRTTMLIDKRTGLASSRKPRGRGKETELRSRRAGREAGSD
;
A
#
# COMPACT_ATOMS: atom_id res chain seq x y z
N MET A 1 59.27 49.11 -26.48
CA MET A 1 58.49 48.29 -25.52
C MET A 1 57.78 49.28 -24.61
N PRO A 2 56.43 49.32 -24.49
CA PRO A 2 55.44 48.24 -24.62
C PRO A 2 54.38 48.48 -25.73
N SER A 3 53.32 47.65 -25.72
CA SER A 3 51.97 47.85 -26.31
C SER A 3 51.75 47.45 -27.77
N PHE A 4 50.65 46.80 -28.18
CA PHE A 4 49.50 46.20 -27.47
C PHE A 4 48.79 45.22 -28.44
N THR A 5 48.29 44.12 -27.88
CA THR A 5 47.11 43.31 -28.30
C THR A 5 47.00 42.73 -29.71
N GLN A 6 46.76 41.41 -29.78
CA GLN A 6 45.52 40.89 -30.36
C GLN A 6 44.96 39.70 -29.56
N ILE A 7 43.64 39.70 -29.52
CA ILE A 7 42.68 38.88 -28.76
C ILE A 7 42.36 37.61 -29.56
N LEU A 8 42.24 36.45 -28.91
CA LEU A 8 41.47 35.31 -29.45
C LEU A 8 40.66 34.60 -28.35
N ILE A 9 39.44 35.11 -28.18
CA ILE A 9 38.13 34.43 -28.08
C ILE A 9 38.12 33.01 -27.46
N ALA A 10 37.63 32.94 -26.21
CA ALA A 10 37.25 31.70 -25.55
C ALA A 10 35.92 31.17 -26.12
N LEU A 11 35.97 29.98 -26.72
CA LEU A 11 34.79 29.27 -27.22
C LEU A 11 34.15 28.48 -26.07
N SER A 12 33.15 29.07 -25.43
CA SER A 12 32.34 28.38 -24.40
C SER A 12 31.24 27.57 -25.08
N ALA A 13 31.40 26.25 -25.14
CA ALA A 13 30.35 25.35 -25.57
C ALA A 13 29.32 25.18 -24.45
N ALA A 14 28.22 25.94 -24.52
CA ALA A 14 27.05 25.72 -23.69
C ALA A 14 26.31 24.46 -24.20
N GLY A 15 26.62 23.31 -23.60
CA GLY A 15 25.87 22.07 -23.81
C GLY A 15 24.46 22.21 -23.24
N SER A 16 23.45 22.29 -24.11
CA SER A 16 22.05 22.23 -23.71
C SER A 16 21.67 20.77 -23.48
N ALA A 17 21.59 20.35 -22.21
CA ALA A 17 21.02 19.06 -21.87
C ALA A 17 19.50 19.11 -22.09
N LEU A 18 19.02 18.46 -23.16
CA LEU A 18 17.60 18.15 -23.32
C LEU A 18 17.25 17.09 -22.28
N ALA A 19 16.65 17.51 -21.16
CA ALA A 19 15.99 16.58 -20.26
C ALA A 19 14.80 15.97 -21.03
N ALA A 20 14.97 14.74 -21.52
CA ALA A 20 13.84 13.98 -22.02
C ALA A 20 12.85 13.79 -20.87
N PRO A 21 11.54 14.01 -21.05
CA PRO A 21 10.58 13.60 -20.06
C PRO A 21 10.75 12.08 -19.89
N VAL A 22 11.21 11.66 -18.72
CA VAL A 22 11.09 10.26 -18.32
C VAL A 22 9.60 10.01 -18.27
N THR A 23 9.06 9.38 -19.32
CA THR A 23 7.71 8.84 -19.29
C THR A 23 7.75 7.76 -18.23
N ASN A 24 7.46 8.15 -16.99
CA ASN A 24 7.13 7.21 -15.95
C ASN A 24 5.86 6.53 -16.46
N ASN A 25 6.02 5.40 -17.16
CA ASN A 25 5.00 4.39 -17.25
C ASN A 25 4.79 3.88 -15.82
N ALA A 26 4.15 4.71 -14.99
CA ALA A 26 3.40 4.24 -13.87
C ALA A 26 2.32 3.38 -14.51
N VAL A 27 2.63 2.09 -14.65
CA VAL A 27 1.62 1.05 -14.76
C VAL A 27 0.67 1.41 -13.64
N ALA A 28 -0.50 1.94 -14.01
CA ALA A 28 -1.60 2.13 -13.08
C ALA A 28 -2.00 0.71 -12.70
N GLU A 29 -1.26 0.17 -11.72
CA GLU A 29 -1.59 -1.00 -10.95
C GLU A 29 -3.01 -0.75 -10.45
N ARG A 30 -3.98 -1.28 -11.21
CA ARG A 30 -5.38 -1.32 -10.80
C ARG A 30 -5.37 -2.04 -9.47
N SER A 31 -5.45 -1.31 -8.38
CA SER A 31 -5.75 -1.85 -7.07
C SER A 31 -7.07 -2.60 -7.23
N GLN A 32 -6.99 -3.91 -7.33
CA GLN A 32 -8.14 -4.81 -7.35
C GLN A 32 -8.58 -4.98 -5.89
N THR A 33 -9.07 -3.87 -5.32
CA THR A 33 -9.70 -3.87 -4.00
C THR A 33 -11.11 -4.37 -4.19
N PHE A 34 -11.42 -5.50 -3.57
CA PHE A 34 -12.76 -6.07 -3.62
C PHE A 34 -13.45 -5.85 -2.29
N THR A 35 -14.76 -5.65 -2.33
CA THR A 35 -15.59 -5.64 -1.14
C THR A 35 -16.14 -7.06 -0.96
N GLY A 36 -15.92 -7.64 0.22
CA GLY A 36 -16.33 -9.02 0.50
C GLY A 36 -16.74 -9.21 1.96
N ASP A 37 -17.50 -10.27 2.19
CA ASP A 37 -17.83 -10.72 3.54
C ASP A 37 -16.62 -11.36 4.21
N ILE A 38 -16.47 -11.11 5.50
CA ILE A 38 -15.52 -11.78 6.36
C ILE A 38 -16.23 -12.42 7.55
N THR A 39 -15.84 -13.65 7.83
CA THR A 39 -16.16 -14.39 9.06
C THR A 39 -14.88 -14.88 9.72
N TYR A 40 -14.99 -15.64 10.80
CA TYR A 40 -13.87 -16.34 11.38
C TYR A 40 -14.15 -17.83 11.61
N TYR A 41 -13.07 -18.62 11.61
CA TYR A 41 -13.10 -20.05 11.86
C TYR A 41 -11.94 -20.49 12.76
N GLN A 42 -11.97 -21.77 13.17
CA GLN A 42 -10.88 -22.43 13.87
C GLN A 42 -9.99 -23.16 12.85
N PRO A 43 -8.75 -22.69 12.59
CA PRO A 43 -7.85 -23.34 11.65
C PRO A 43 -7.43 -24.74 12.07
N GLY A 44 -7.11 -25.57 11.07
CA GLY A 44 -6.62 -26.94 11.20
C GLY A 44 -5.84 -27.35 9.96
N LEU A 45 -5.99 -28.59 9.50
CA LEU A 45 -5.43 -29.03 8.22
C LEU A 45 -6.24 -28.41 7.07
N GLY A 46 -5.64 -27.45 6.37
CA GLY A 46 -6.28 -26.72 5.28
C GLY A 46 -6.10 -27.39 3.91
N ALA A 47 -6.93 -26.97 2.95
CA ALA A 47 -6.90 -27.44 1.57
C ALA A 47 -5.58 -27.15 0.83
N CYS A 48 -4.75 -26.22 1.32
CA CYS A 48 -3.41 -25.99 0.79
C CYS A 48 -2.36 -26.99 1.32
N GLY A 49 -2.74 -27.93 2.18
CA GLY A 49 -1.87 -29.01 2.68
C GLY A 49 -1.06 -28.68 3.94
N GLU A 50 -1.29 -27.51 4.55
CA GLU A 50 -0.64 -27.08 5.78
C GLU A 50 -1.60 -27.23 6.98
N THR A 51 -1.06 -27.48 8.17
CA THR A 51 -1.82 -27.39 9.43
C THR A 51 -1.51 -26.07 10.11
N ASN A 52 -2.54 -25.29 10.40
CA ASN A 52 -2.42 -23.99 11.07
C ASN A 52 -3.36 -23.91 12.28
N SER A 53 -3.15 -22.90 13.12
CA SER A 53 -3.86 -22.68 14.37
C SER A 53 -4.55 -21.31 14.45
N ASP A 54 -5.43 -21.13 15.44
CA ASP A 54 -6.12 -19.85 15.76
C ASP A 54 -5.15 -18.67 15.89
N SER A 55 -3.96 -18.92 16.45
CA SER A 55 -2.96 -17.90 16.75
C SER A 55 -2.22 -17.38 15.51
N GLU A 56 -2.33 -18.07 14.38
CA GLU A 56 -1.68 -17.68 13.13
C GLU A 56 -2.58 -16.79 12.30
N ASN A 57 -1.96 -15.86 11.55
CA ASN A 57 -2.69 -15.00 10.65
C ASN A 57 -2.97 -15.73 9.33
N VAL A 58 -4.07 -16.48 9.30
CA VAL A 58 -4.46 -17.33 8.17
C VAL A 58 -5.87 -17.04 7.68
N VAL A 59 -6.13 -17.38 6.42
CA VAL A 59 -7.40 -17.15 5.74
C VAL A 59 -7.77 -18.34 4.85
N ALA A 60 -9.06 -18.66 4.82
CA ALA A 60 -9.70 -19.53 3.87
C ALA A 60 -10.43 -18.70 2.82
N MET A 61 -10.32 -19.09 1.55
CA MET A 61 -10.95 -18.39 0.42
C MET A 61 -12.04 -19.24 -0.24
N SER A 62 -12.89 -18.60 -1.04
CA SER A 62 -13.91 -19.29 -1.85
C SER A 62 -13.31 -20.36 -2.78
N PRO A 63 -14.10 -21.38 -3.19
CA PRO A 63 -13.61 -22.44 -4.08
C PRO A 63 -13.03 -21.93 -5.41
N SER A 64 -13.57 -20.83 -5.93
CA SER A 64 -13.09 -20.20 -7.17
C SER A 64 -11.73 -19.51 -7.04
N GLU A 65 -11.23 -19.29 -5.82
CA GLU A 65 -10.10 -18.39 -5.58
C GLU A 65 -8.94 -19.05 -4.82
N TYR A 66 -9.19 -20.11 -4.03
CA TYR A 66 -8.15 -20.67 -3.16
C TYR A 66 -6.98 -21.31 -3.95
N GLU A 67 -7.24 -22.08 -5.01
CA GLU A 67 -6.20 -22.87 -5.72
C GLU A 67 -5.07 -22.00 -6.23
N GLY A 68 -5.41 -20.87 -6.87
CA GLY A 68 -4.43 -19.92 -7.40
C GLY A 68 -3.78 -19.02 -6.34
N ASN A 69 -4.20 -19.10 -5.09
CA ASN A 69 -3.76 -18.22 -4.01
C ASN A 69 -3.16 -18.94 -2.79
N CYS A 70 -3.16 -20.28 -2.75
CA CYS A 70 -2.50 -21.05 -1.70
C CYS A 70 -1.06 -20.56 -1.43
N GLY A 71 -0.73 -20.36 -0.16
CA GLY A 71 0.58 -19.88 0.29
C GLY A 71 0.82 -18.39 0.10
N LYS A 72 -0.07 -17.66 -0.58
CA LYS A 72 0.06 -16.21 -0.75
C LYS A 72 -0.56 -15.45 0.43
N THR A 73 -0.07 -14.23 0.67
CA THR A 73 -0.57 -13.36 1.75
C THR A 73 -1.44 -12.24 1.19
N ILE A 74 -2.64 -12.05 1.72
CA ILE A 74 -3.54 -10.94 1.36
C ILE A 74 -3.54 -9.86 2.44
N THR A 75 -3.97 -8.65 2.07
CA THR A 75 -4.17 -7.54 3.01
C THR A 75 -5.66 -7.23 3.15
N ILE A 76 -6.15 -7.14 4.38
CA ILE A 76 -7.55 -6.92 4.71
C ILE A 76 -7.65 -5.60 5.46
N THR A 77 -8.53 -4.70 4.99
CA THR A 77 -8.72 -3.38 5.59
C THR A 77 -10.18 -3.15 5.98
N LYS A 78 -10.40 -2.64 7.19
CA LYS A 78 -11.72 -2.21 7.68
C LYS A 78 -11.56 -0.97 8.56
N ASP A 79 -12.31 0.09 8.27
CA ASP A 79 -12.37 1.31 9.10
C ASP A 79 -11.00 1.88 9.48
N GLY A 80 -10.03 1.83 8.55
CA GLY A 80 -8.65 2.30 8.76
C GLY A 80 -7.73 1.33 9.50
N LYS A 81 -8.23 0.17 9.94
CA LYS A 81 -7.45 -0.95 10.47
C LYS A 81 -7.03 -1.89 9.34
N THR A 82 -5.84 -2.47 9.46
CA THR A 82 -5.29 -3.38 8.45
C THR A 82 -4.69 -4.62 9.10
N ALA A 83 -4.93 -5.78 8.50
CA ALA A 83 -4.30 -7.04 8.86
C ALA A 83 -3.84 -7.78 7.61
N THR A 84 -2.84 -8.66 7.75
CA THR A 84 -2.35 -9.53 6.67
C THR A 84 -2.59 -10.97 7.05
N ALA A 85 -3.02 -11.82 6.12
CA ALA A 85 -3.26 -13.24 6.37
C ALA A 85 -2.78 -14.11 5.20
N LYS A 86 -2.20 -15.28 5.51
CA LYS A 86 -1.78 -16.28 4.52
C LYS A 86 -2.96 -17.16 4.13
N VAL A 87 -3.15 -17.37 2.83
CA VAL A 87 -4.16 -18.28 2.30
C VAL A 87 -3.69 -19.71 2.51
N VAL A 88 -4.40 -20.46 3.35
CA VAL A 88 -4.05 -21.83 3.73
C VAL A 88 -5.18 -22.83 3.51
N ASP A 89 -6.39 -22.34 3.25
CA ASP A 89 -7.57 -23.19 3.20
C ASP A 89 -8.61 -22.73 2.18
N LYS A 90 -9.55 -23.63 1.90
CA LYS A 90 -10.75 -23.41 1.12
C LYS A 90 -11.94 -23.33 2.07
N CYS A 91 -12.73 -22.27 1.95
CA CYS A 91 -14.04 -22.15 2.56
C CYS A 91 -15.10 -22.58 1.53
N PRO A 92 -15.69 -23.80 1.64
CA PRO A 92 -16.58 -24.33 0.59
C PRO A 92 -17.91 -23.57 0.45
N SER A 93 -18.36 -22.93 1.53
CA SER A 93 -19.60 -22.16 1.59
C SER A 93 -19.41 -20.67 1.30
N CYS A 94 -18.17 -20.19 1.18
CA CYS A 94 -17.90 -18.79 0.91
C CYS A 94 -18.23 -18.45 -0.55
N ALA A 95 -19.04 -17.42 -0.75
CA ALA A 95 -19.25 -16.81 -2.06
C ALA A 95 -17.93 -16.23 -2.60
N SER A 96 -17.85 -15.99 -3.91
CA SER A 96 -16.68 -15.35 -4.52
C SER A 96 -16.41 -13.98 -3.86
N GLY A 97 -15.16 -13.72 -3.50
CA GLY A 97 -14.77 -12.51 -2.75
C GLY A 97 -14.99 -12.57 -1.24
N ALA A 98 -15.77 -13.53 -0.72
CA ALA A 98 -15.88 -13.77 0.72
C ALA A 98 -14.70 -14.59 1.25
N ILE A 99 -14.30 -14.31 2.48
CA ILE A 99 -13.17 -14.95 3.16
C ILE A 99 -13.54 -15.35 4.59
N ASP A 100 -12.88 -16.38 5.09
CA ASP A 100 -13.01 -16.82 6.48
C ASP A 100 -11.62 -16.79 7.12
N VAL A 101 -11.41 -15.97 8.16
CA VAL A 101 -10.07 -15.75 8.73
C VAL A 101 -9.91 -16.43 10.08
N SER A 102 -8.68 -16.57 10.56
CA SER A 102 -8.48 -16.98 11.95
C SER A 102 -9.07 -15.96 12.93
N SER A 103 -9.50 -16.43 14.10
CA SER A 103 -10.00 -15.58 15.17
C SER A 103 -9.04 -14.44 15.53
N THR A 104 -7.72 -14.66 15.45
CA THR A 104 -6.70 -13.62 15.70
C THR A 104 -6.77 -12.48 14.67
N VAL A 105 -6.93 -12.81 13.38
CA VAL A 105 -7.09 -11.79 12.33
C VAL A 105 -8.41 -11.04 12.51
N PHE A 106 -9.51 -11.74 12.77
CA PHE A 106 -10.82 -11.11 12.93
C PHE A 106 -10.83 -10.12 14.10
N ARG A 107 -10.30 -10.52 15.27
CA ARG A 107 -10.17 -9.67 16.47
C ARG A 107 -9.39 -8.38 16.21
N SER A 108 -8.41 -8.40 15.30
CA SER A 108 -7.63 -7.21 14.96
C SER A 108 -8.43 -6.18 14.14
N LEU A 109 -9.51 -6.61 13.47
CA LEU A 109 -10.28 -5.79 12.53
C LEU A 109 -11.67 -5.43 13.07
N ALA A 110 -12.33 -6.33 13.80
CA ALA A 110 -13.69 -6.17 14.32
C ALA A 110 -13.90 -6.88 15.67
N ASP A 111 -14.96 -6.50 16.38
CA ASP A 111 -15.39 -7.20 17.59
C ASP A 111 -15.94 -8.59 17.22
N MET A 112 -15.54 -9.62 17.97
CA MET A 112 -15.96 -11.01 17.72
C MET A 112 -17.47 -11.20 17.82
N SER A 113 -18.17 -10.41 18.63
CA SER A 113 -19.63 -10.47 18.78
C SER A 113 -20.38 -10.15 17.49
N VAL A 114 -19.74 -9.49 16.53
CA VAL A 114 -20.31 -9.19 15.21
C VAL A 114 -20.47 -10.46 14.38
N GLY A 115 -19.56 -11.44 14.51
CA GLY A 115 -19.62 -12.73 13.80
C GLY A 115 -19.31 -12.65 12.29
N ARG A 116 -19.94 -11.72 11.58
CA ARG A 116 -19.83 -11.50 10.13
C ARG A 116 -19.95 -10.02 9.79
N THR A 117 -19.09 -9.53 8.91
CA THR A 117 -19.14 -8.13 8.46
C THR A 117 -18.59 -8.01 7.04
N THR A 118 -18.78 -6.86 6.40
CA THR A 118 -18.14 -6.54 5.11
C THR A 118 -16.80 -5.82 5.32
N MET A 119 -15.80 -6.11 4.47
CA MET A 119 -14.48 -5.48 4.49
C MET A 119 -13.94 -5.21 3.07
N LEU A 120 -12.93 -4.33 2.99
CA LEU A 120 -12.13 -4.11 1.79
C LEU A 120 -10.93 -5.06 1.79
N ILE A 121 -10.89 -5.96 0.82
CA ILE A 121 -9.85 -6.98 0.69
C ILE A 121 -8.97 -6.60 -0.49
N ASP A 122 -7.70 -6.33 -0.21
CA ASP A 122 -6.65 -6.16 -1.22
C ASP A 122 -5.94 -7.50 -1.40
N LYS A 123 -6.23 -8.15 -2.54
CA LYS A 123 -5.63 -9.42 -2.93
C LYS A 123 -4.26 -9.24 -3.59
N ARG A 124 -3.65 -8.05 -3.55
CA ARG A 124 -2.27 -7.87 -3.99
C ARG A 124 -1.32 -8.56 -3.02
N THR A 125 -0.93 -9.77 -3.39
CA THR A 125 -0.05 -10.58 -2.58
C THR A 125 1.35 -9.98 -2.53
N GLY A 126 1.84 -9.66 -1.34
CA GLY A 126 3.23 -9.25 -1.12
C GLY A 126 3.54 -7.75 -1.18
N LEU A 127 2.54 -6.86 -1.30
CA LEU A 127 2.77 -5.45 -1.02
C LEU A 127 2.07 -5.08 0.29
N ALA A 128 2.75 -5.40 1.40
CA ALA A 128 2.49 -4.71 2.65
C ALA A 128 2.29 -3.23 2.33
N SER A 129 1.22 -2.65 2.85
CA SER A 129 0.82 -1.26 2.71
C SER A 129 1.90 -0.31 3.27
N SER A 130 3.08 -0.27 2.66
CA SER A 130 4.18 0.66 2.93
C SER A 130 3.92 2.02 2.27
N ARG A 131 2.77 2.22 1.62
CA ARG A 131 2.24 3.57 1.46
C ARG A 131 1.61 3.98 2.79
N LYS A 132 2.48 4.37 3.71
CA LYS A 132 2.17 5.37 4.75
C LYS A 132 1.22 6.40 4.12
N PRO A 133 0.04 6.70 4.69
CA PRO A 133 -0.75 7.82 4.20
C PRO A 133 0.18 9.03 4.25
N ARG A 134 0.56 9.56 3.09
CA ARG A 134 1.25 10.85 3.03
C ARG A 134 0.23 11.85 3.52
N GLY A 135 0.29 12.11 4.83
CA GLY A 135 -0.46 13.16 5.50
C GLY A 135 -0.25 14.45 4.75
N ARG A 136 -1.26 14.78 3.97
CA ARG A 136 -1.50 16.08 3.38
C ARG A 136 -1.82 17.02 4.54
N GLY A 137 -0.89 17.90 4.89
CA GLY A 137 -1.17 18.95 5.86
C GLY A 137 0.04 19.42 6.66
N LYS A 138 0.97 20.15 6.02
CA LYS A 138 1.72 21.25 6.63
C LYS A 138 2.08 22.29 5.56
N GLU A 139 1.06 22.90 4.95
CA GLU A 139 1.22 24.09 4.09
C GLU A 139 0.63 25.35 4.76
N THR A 140 0.74 25.44 6.07
CA THR A 140 0.28 26.61 6.84
C THR A 140 1.36 27.27 7.69
N GLU A 141 2.58 26.73 7.75
CA GLU A 141 3.66 27.33 8.54
C GLU A 141 4.50 28.36 7.73
N LEU A 142 4.49 28.31 6.40
CA LEU A 142 5.39 29.14 5.58
C LEU A 142 4.84 30.54 5.25
N ARG A 143 3.56 30.82 5.53
CA ARG A 143 2.95 32.13 5.19
C ARG A 143 3.04 33.17 6.31
N SER A 144 3.34 32.77 7.55
CA SER A 144 3.41 33.72 8.68
C SER A 144 4.80 34.32 8.93
N ARG A 145 5.87 33.81 8.31
CA ARG A 145 7.24 34.32 8.53
C ARG A 145 7.67 35.44 7.56
N ARG A 146 6.85 35.79 6.57
CA ARG A 146 7.14 36.88 5.61
C ARG A 146 6.54 38.23 5.98
N ALA A 147 5.70 38.32 7.01
CA ALA A 147 5.01 39.57 7.37
C ALA A 147 5.70 40.38 8.49
N GLY A 148 6.91 40.04 8.91
CA GLY A 148 7.54 40.62 10.11
C GLY A 148 8.98 41.13 9.96
N ARG A 149 9.50 41.34 8.74
CA ARG A 149 10.88 41.80 8.54
C ARG A 149 10.97 43.06 7.69
N GLU A 150 10.10 44.02 7.97
CA GLU A 150 10.18 45.41 7.47
C GLU A 150 9.81 46.37 8.61
N ALA A 151 10.67 46.48 9.63
CA ALA A 151 10.70 47.63 10.55
C ALA A 151 11.99 47.55 11.38
N GLY A 152 12.87 48.54 11.23
CA GLY A 152 14.08 48.67 12.06
C GLY A 152 15.30 49.16 11.30
N SER A 153 15.16 50.28 10.58
CA SER A 153 16.26 51.20 10.35
C SER A 153 16.10 52.29 11.41
N ASP A 154 17.09 52.40 12.30
CA ASP A 154 17.64 53.64 12.88
C ASP A 154 18.67 53.28 13.97
#